data_AF-A0A9E3B5F9-F1
#
_entry.id   AF-A0A9E3B5F9-F1
#
_cell.length_a   1.000
_cell.length_b   1.000
_cell.length_c   1.000
_cell.angle_alpha   90.00
_cell.angle_beta   90.00
_cell.angle_gamma   90.00
#
_symmetry.space_group_name_H-M   'P 1'
#
loop_
_entity.id
_entity.type
_entity.pdbx_description
1 polymer ?
#
loop_
_entity_poly.entity_id
_entity_poly.type
_entity_poly.pdbx_seq_one_letter_code
_entity_poly.pdbx_strand_id
1 'polypeptide(L)'
;IHVHLWMSVVARIAGPRMRLSGLRGTYEKWGLDPQEDALRSGLRPGAPNWGKESRESWGRLSTEVGGVHIDGKVETLTGSYESYYALLRDALLQHGPPPVDPTDAVITLRIIEAAQQSARNGSIVKLNR
;
A
#
# COMPACT_ATOMS: atom_id res chain seq x y z
N ILE A 1 6.27 1.21 17.27
CA ILE A 1 5.99 1.49 15.85
C ILE A 1 4.94 2.58 15.81
N HIS A 2 5.19 3.68 15.11
CA HIS A 2 4.22 4.76 14.91
C HIS A 2 3.75 4.74 13.47
N VAL A 3 2.44 4.83 13.26
CA VAL A 3 1.83 4.85 11.93
C VAL A 3 1.02 6.13 11.81
N HIS A 4 1.27 6.87 10.74
CA HIS A 4 0.52 8.07 10.40
C HIS A 4 -0.13 7.85 9.03
N LEU A 5 -1.45 7.86 8.99
CA LEU A 5 -2.24 7.82 7.76
C LEU A 5 -2.91 9.18 7.61
N TRP A 6 -2.77 9.79 6.44
CA TRP A 6 -3.39 11.07 6.14
C TRP A 6 -3.73 11.15 4.66
N MET A 7 -4.69 12.00 4.33
CA MET A 7 -5.07 12.33 2.96
C MET A 7 -5.48 13.79 2.89
N SER A 8 -5.30 14.41 1.74
CA SER A 8 -5.79 15.77 1.47
C SER A 8 -6.18 15.90 0.01
N VAL A 9 -7.34 16.51 -0.24
CA VAL A 9 -7.82 16.85 -1.59
C VAL A 9 -7.46 18.28 -2.01
N VAL A 10 -6.81 19.05 -1.12
CA VAL A 10 -6.42 20.45 -1.34
C VAL A 10 -4.91 20.67 -1.27
N ALA A 11 -4.12 19.60 -1.12
CA ALA A 11 -2.67 19.69 -1.13
C ALA A 11 -2.16 19.97 -2.55
N ARG A 12 -1.65 21.19 -2.79
CA ARG A 12 -1.06 21.58 -4.08
C ARG A 12 0.19 20.76 -4.44
N ILE A 13 0.96 20.37 -3.44
CA ILE A 13 2.11 19.49 -3.58
C ILE A 13 1.78 18.22 -2.79
N ALA A 14 1.79 17.07 -3.46
CA ALA A 14 1.59 15.79 -2.82
C ALA A 14 2.76 15.50 -1.85
N GLY A 15 2.49 14.74 -0.79
CA GLY A 15 3.53 14.10 0.02
C GLY A 15 3.88 12.70 -0.51
N PRO A 16 4.86 12.03 0.11
CA PRO A 16 5.17 10.65 -0.24
C PRO A 16 3.95 9.76 0.06
N ARG A 17 3.65 8.83 -0.86
CA ARG A 17 2.59 7.82 -0.71
C ARG A 17 2.90 6.87 0.44
N MET A 18 4.18 6.56 0.64
CA MET A 18 4.70 5.82 1.79
C MET A 18 6.04 6.40 2.20
N ARG A 19 6.24 6.52 3.51
CA ARG A 19 7.55 6.75 4.13
C ARG A 19 7.68 5.79 5.30
N LEU A 20 8.68 4.93 5.25
CA LEU A 20 9.04 4.02 6.33
C LEU A 20 10.41 4.44 6.85
N SER A 21 10.47 4.91 8.10
CA SER A 21 11.72 5.30 8.76
C SER A 21 12.01 4.36 9.91
N GLY A 22 13.21 3.77 9.88
CA GLY A 22 13.76 2.97 10.96
C GLY A 22 15.18 3.42 11.29
N LEU A 23 15.75 2.84 12.34
CA LEU A 23 17.08 3.19 12.82
C LEU A 23 18.17 3.03 11.74
N ARG A 24 18.03 2.03 10.86
CA ARG A 24 19.03 1.65 9.86
C ARG A 24 18.70 2.08 8.44
N GLY A 25 17.65 2.86 8.25
CA GLY A 25 17.30 3.32 6.92
C GLY A 25 15.92 3.92 6.80
N THR A 26 15.69 4.54 5.65
CA THR A 26 14.40 5.09 5.26
C THR A 26 14.06 4.67 3.84
N TYR A 27 12.83 4.25 3.64
CA TYR A 27 12.23 4.01 2.34
C TYR A 27 11.16 5.07 2.06
N GLU A 28 11.19 5.66 0.88
CA GLU A 28 10.17 6.59 0.40
C GLU A 28 9.64 6.18 -0.96
N LYS A 29 8.31 6.19 -1.11
CA LYS A 29 7.62 5.92 -2.37
C LYS A 29 6.68 7.07 -2.70
N TRP A 30 6.72 7.47 -3.98
CA TRP A 30 5.88 8.50 -4.56
C TRP A 30 4.97 7.89 -5.63
N GLY A 31 3.90 8.61 -5.99
CA GLY A 31 2.95 8.16 -6.99
C GLY A 31 2.00 7.05 -6.51
N LEU A 32 1.09 6.66 -7.40
CA LEU A 32 0.10 5.61 -7.22
C LEU A 32 0.43 4.41 -8.10
N ASP A 33 -0.21 3.27 -7.79
CA ASP A 33 -0.18 2.09 -8.65
C ASP A 33 -0.82 2.41 -10.02
N PRO A 34 -0.18 2.02 -11.15
CA PRO A 34 -0.63 2.41 -12.49
C PRO A 34 -1.80 1.58 -13.03
N GLN A 35 -2.19 0.47 -12.38
CA GLN A 35 -3.16 -0.48 -12.91
C GLN A 35 -4.55 0.13 -13.05
N GLU A 36 -4.97 1.02 -12.14
CA GLU A 36 -6.27 1.67 -12.25
C GLU A 36 -6.36 2.55 -13.50
N ASP A 37 -5.33 3.36 -13.78
CA ASP A 37 -5.26 4.18 -14.99
C ASP A 37 -5.10 3.34 -16.26
N ALA A 38 -4.38 2.22 -16.18
CA ALA A 38 -4.29 1.24 -17.26
C ALA A 38 -5.67 0.64 -17.59
N LEU A 39 -6.48 0.26 -16.58
CA LEU A 39 -7.84 -0.22 -16.80
C LEU A 39 -8.72 0.85 -17.44
N ARG A 40 -8.65 2.10 -16.95
CA ARG A 40 -9.40 3.24 -17.51
C ARG A 40 -9.04 3.49 -18.98
N SER A 41 -7.77 3.31 -19.35
CA SER A 41 -7.32 3.47 -20.74
C SER A 41 -7.59 2.25 -21.64
N GLY A 42 -8.22 1.19 -21.11
CA GLY A 42 -8.63 0.02 -21.87
C GLY A 42 -7.64 -1.14 -21.86
N LEU A 43 -6.49 -1.00 -21.21
CA LEU A 43 -5.57 -2.12 -21.00
C LEU A 43 -6.17 -3.15 -20.03
N ARG A 44 -5.63 -4.37 -20.06
CA ARG A 44 -6.09 -5.51 -19.25
C ARG A 44 -4.90 -6.24 -18.62
N PRO A 45 -5.11 -6.95 -17.49
CA PRO A 45 -4.12 -7.86 -16.95
C PRO A 45 -3.55 -8.79 -18.03
N GLY A 46 -2.22 -8.97 -18.02
CA GLY A 46 -1.48 -9.74 -19.02
C GLY A 46 -1.01 -8.94 -20.25
N ALA A 47 -1.43 -7.67 -20.41
CA ALA A 47 -0.84 -6.80 -21.42
C ALA A 47 0.66 -6.53 -21.15
N PRO A 48 1.47 -6.21 -22.17
CA PRO A 48 2.86 -5.84 -21.96
C PRO A 48 3.01 -4.70 -20.93
N ASN A 49 3.90 -4.88 -19.95
CA ASN A 49 4.15 -3.94 -18.85
C ASN A 49 2.95 -3.68 -17.91
N TRP A 50 1.93 -4.55 -17.91
CA TRP A 50 0.84 -4.49 -16.92
C TRP A 50 1.38 -4.40 -15.49
N GLY A 51 0.91 -3.41 -14.72
CA GLY A 51 1.30 -3.20 -13.32
C GLY A 51 2.75 -2.76 -13.09
N LYS A 52 3.56 -2.58 -14.14
CA LYS A 52 4.96 -2.20 -14.03
C LYS A 52 5.10 -0.68 -13.90
N GLU A 53 5.89 -0.24 -12.93
CA GLU A 53 6.26 1.17 -12.79
C GLU A 53 7.54 1.50 -13.56
N SER A 54 7.61 2.72 -14.10
CA SER A 54 8.85 3.25 -14.66
C SER A 54 9.91 3.45 -13.56
N ARG A 55 11.20 3.45 -13.95
CA ARG A 55 12.31 3.69 -13.02
C ARG A 55 12.19 5.03 -12.31
N GLU A 56 11.50 6.00 -12.89
CA GLU A 56 11.24 7.31 -12.32
C GLU A 56 10.37 7.20 -11.06
N SER A 57 9.42 6.25 -11.07
CA SER A 57 8.39 6.06 -10.05
C SER A 57 8.77 5.06 -8.95
N TRP A 58 9.89 4.34 -9.13
CA TRP A 58 10.44 3.42 -8.15
C TRP A 58 10.71 4.09 -6.80
N GLY A 59 10.55 3.33 -5.71
CA GLY A 59 10.83 3.81 -4.37
C GLY A 59 12.33 4.08 -4.17
N ARG A 60 12.66 5.05 -3.32
CA ARG A 60 14.04 5.34 -2.91
C ARG A 60 14.31 4.70 -1.55
N LEU A 61 15.41 3.98 -1.45
CA LEU A 61 15.90 3.38 -0.21
C LEU A 61 17.25 4.02 0.14
N SER A 62 17.36 4.54 1.36
CA SER A 62 18.63 4.89 1.98
C SER A 62 18.84 3.98 3.18
N THR A 63 19.88 3.14 3.16
CA THR A 63 20.16 2.16 4.22
C THR A 63 21.63 1.73 4.22
N GLU A 64 22.00 0.81 5.12
CA GLU A 64 23.29 0.16 5.17
C GLU A 64 23.12 -1.36 5.21
N VAL A 65 23.72 -2.05 4.23
CA VAL A 65 23.73 -3.51 4.11
C VAL A 65 25.16 -4.00 4.09
N GLY A 66 25.55 -4.81 5.07
CA GLY A 66 26.91 -5.35 5.16
C GLY A 66 28.01 -4.29 5.27
N GLY A 67 27.74 -3.15 5.93
CA GLY A 67 28.67 -2.02 6.04
C GLY A 67 28.74 -1.13 4.80
N VAL A 68 27.96 -1.44 3.75
CA VAL A 68 27.90 -0.63 2.53
C VAL A 68 26.66 0.27 2.58
N HIS A 69 26.89 1.58 2.44
CA HIS A 69 25.81 2.54 2.30
C HIS A 69 25.13 2.41 0.93
N ILE A 70 23.81 2.28 0.93
CA ILE A 70 22.97 2.22 -0.25
C ILE A 70 22.04 3.43 -0.20
N ASP A 71 22.08 4.28 -1.21
CA ASP A 71 21.10 5.35 -1.42
C ASP A 71 20.72 5.41 -2.91
N GLY A 72 19.50 5.01 -3.23
CA GLY A 72 19.05 4.99 -4.61
C GLY A 72 17.67 4.38 -4.80
N LYS A 73 17.28 4.28 -6.07
CA LYS A 73 15.99 3.70 -6.44
C LYS A 73 16.04 2.18 -6.40
N VAL A 74 15.00 1.58 -5.86
CA VAL A 74 14.77 0.13 -5.78
C VAL A 74 13.55 -0.21 -6.61
N GLU A 75 13.67 -1.19 -7.49
CA GLU A 75 12.58 -1.61 -8.37
C GLU A 75 11.31 -1.94 -7.59
N THR A 76 10.22 -1.24 -7.94
CA THR A 76 8.89 -1.56 -7.40
C THR A 76 8.43 -2.86 -8.04
N LEU A 77 8.00 -3.81 -7.21
CA LEU A 77 7.37 -5.03 -7.70
C LEU A 77 6.15 -4.70 -8.56
N THR A 78 5.95 -5.51 -9.60
CA THR A 78 4.82 -5.34 -10.52
C THR A 78 3.51 -5.58 -9.78
N GLY A 79 2.58 -4.62 -9.87
CA GLY A 79 1.24 -4.75 -9.33
C GLY A 79 0.46 -5.86 -10.02
N SER A 80 -0.37 -6.58 -9.27
CA SER A 80 -1.08 -7.77 -9.77
C SER A 80 -2.47 -7.90 -9.14
N TYR A 81 -3.41 -7.04 -9.55
CA TYR A 81 -4.80 -7.11 -9.07
C TYR A 81 -5.49 -8.43 -9.44
N GLU A 82 -5.09 -9.04 -10.56
CA GLU A 82 -5.60 -10.34 -11.00
C GLU A 82 -5.24 -11.48 -10.03
N SER A 83 -4.17 -11.35 -9.25
CA SER A 83 -3.79 -12.35 -8.24
C SER A 83 -4.90 -12.55 -7.20
N TYR A 84 -5.65 -11.49 -6.84
CA TYR A 84 -6.80 -11.62 -5.94
C TYR A 84 -7.82 -12.61 -6.47
N TYR A 85 -8.18 -12.50 -7.75
CA TYR A 85 -9.19 -13.37 -8.38
C TYR A 85 -8.67 -14.80 -8.59
N ALA A 86 -7.39 -14.97 -8.90
CA ALA A 86 -6.78 -16.31 -8.97
C ALA A 86 -6.83 -17.02 -7.62
N LEU A 87 -6.45 -16.33 -6.54
CA LEU A 87 -6.51 -16.87 -5.19
C LEU A 87 -7.96 -17.13 -4.74
N LEU A 88 -8.90 -16.25 -5.09
CA LEU A 88 -10.32 -16.46 -4.79
C LEU A 88 -10.88 -17.69 -5.52
N ARG A 89 -10.56 -17.86 -6.81
CA ARG A 89 -10.92 -19.06 -7.58
C ARG A 89 -10.40 -20.32 -6.88
N ASP A 90 -9.13 -20.32 -6.49
CA ASP A 90 -8.50 -21.49 -5.87
C ASP A 90 -9.12 -21.80 -4.50
N ALA A 91 -9.42 -20.77 -3.70
CA ALA A 91 -10.14 -20.92 -2.44
C ALA A 91 -11.52 -21.56 -2.63
N LEU A 92 -12.28 -21.14 -3.65
CA LEU A 92 -13.60 -21.68 -3.96
C LEU A 92 -13.54 -23.13 -4.47
N LEU A 93 -12.55 -23.46 -5.31
CA LEU A 93 -12.43 -24.79 -5.91
C LEU A 93 -11.81 -25.83 -4.96
N GLN A 94 -10.89 -25.40 -4.10
CA GLN A 94 -10.16 -26.28 -3.18
C GLN A 94 -10.71 -26.23 -1.74
N HIS A 95 -11.79 -25.48 -1.51
CA HIS A 95 -12.35 -25.21 -0.18
C HIS A 95 -11.31 -24.66 0.81
N GLY A 96 -10.47 -23.74 0.31
CA GLY A 96 -9.42 -23.06 1.08
C GLY A 96 -9.86 -21.72 1.68
N PRO A 97 -8.99 -21.05 2.46
CA PRO A 97 -9.28 -19.73 2.98
C PRO A 97 -9.36 -18.69 1.85
N PRO A 98 -10.20 -17.64 1.99
CA PRO A 98 -10.25 -16.57 1.00
C PRO A 98 -8.92 -15.79 0.96
N PRO A 99 -8.60 -15.11 -0.16
CA PRO A 99 -7.39 -14.31 -0.29
C PRO A 99 -7.28 -13.14 0.70
N VAL A 100 -8.43 -12.71 1.25
CA VAL A 100 -8.53 -11.70 2.30
C VAL A 100 -9.52 -12.23 3.33
N ASP A 101 -9.11 -12.28 4.58
CA ASP A 101 -9.98 -12.69 5.68
C ASP A 101 -11.08 -11.62 5.87
N PRO A 102 -12.38 -11.99 5.85
CA PRO A 102 -13.47 -11.04 6.14
C PRO A 102 -13.31 -10.30 7.48
N THR A 103 -12.60 -10.90 8.44
CA THR A 103 -12.25 -10.28 9.72
C THR A 103 -11.40 -9.02 9.53
N ASP A 104 -10.52 -8.97 8.53
CA ASP A 104 -9.69 -7.79 8.24
C ASP A 104 -10.54 -6.58 7.82
N ALA A 105 -11.64 -6.82 7.09
CA ALA A 105 -12.59 -5.76 6.75
C ALA A 105 -13.30 -5.22 7.99
N VAL A 106 -13.68 -6.09 8.92
CA VAL A 106 -14.29 -5.69 10.21
C VAL A 106 -13.30 -4.87 11.05
N ILE A 107 -12.03 -5.30 11.13
CA ILE A 107 -10.98 -4.55 11.84
C ILE A 107 -10.76 -3.18 11.19
N THR A 108 -10.75 -3.11 9.87
CA THR A 108 -10.62 -1.84 9.13
C THR A 108 -11.75 -0.88 9.47
N LEU A 109 -13.00 -1.36 9.49
CA LEU A 109 -14.15 -0.55 9.89
C LEU A 109 -14.02 -0.03 11.33
N ARG A 110 -13.60 -0.88 12.28
CA ARG A 110 -13.37 -0.47 13.68
C ARG A 110 -12.33 0.65 13.80
N ILE A 111 -11.26 0.60 12.99
CA ILE A 111 -10.25 1.66 12.96
C ILE A 111 -10.86 2.98 12.44
N ILE A 112 -11.67 2.93 11.39
CA ILE A 112 -12.35 4.10 10.82
C ILE A 112 -13.31 4.72 11.87
N GLU A 113 -14.11 3.90 12.54
CA GLU A 113 -15.04 4.34 13.58
C GLU A 113 -14.30 5.00 14.76
N ALA A 114 -13.21 4.38 15.23
CA ALA A 114 -12.38 4.94 16.29
C ALA A 114 -11.72 6.27 15.89
N ALA A 115 -11.27 6.40 14.64
CA ALA A 115 -10.74 7.65 14.10
C ALA A 115 -11.80 8.76 14.09
N GLN A 116 -13.03 8.46 13.67
CA GLN A 116 -14.15 9.39 13.71
C GLN A 116 -14.53 9.79 15.15
N GLN A 117 -14.56 8.83 16.08
CA GLN A 117 -14.81 9.10 17.50
C GLN A 117 -13.71 9.98 18.10
N SER A 118 -12.45 9.68 17.80
CA SER A 118 -11.30 10.47 18.25
C SER A 118 -11.40 11.92 17.78
N ALA A 119 -11.75 12.13 16.50
CA ALA A 119 -11.95 13.47 15.93
C ALA A 119 -13.11 14.23 16.60
N ARG A 120 -14.24 13.56 16.88
CA ARG A 120 -15.39 14.18 17.57
C ARG A 120 -15.07 14.56 19.01
N ASN A 121 -14.32 13.72 19.72
CA ASN A 121 -14.12 13.86 21.16
C ASN A 121 -12.79 14.55 21.53
N GLY A 122 -11.91 14.84 20.56
CA GLY A 122 -10.60 15.43 20.80
C GLY A 122 -9.67 14.59 21.67
N SER A 123 -9.84 13.26 21.68
CA SER A 123 -9.11 12.35 22.58
C SER A 123 -8.71 11.04 21.89
N ILE A 124 -7.69 10.38 22.44
CA ILE A 124 -7.19 9.10 21.92
C ILE A 124 -8.21 7.99 22.23
N VAL A 125 -8.65 7.26 21.21
CA VAL A 125 -9.47 6.06 21.36
C VAL A 125 -8.56 4.83 21.40
N LYS A 126 -8.65 4.06 22.49
CA LYS A 126 -7.96 2.77 22.61
C LYS A 126 -8.79 1.70 21.92
N LEU A 127 -8.18 0.97 21.00
CA LEU A 127 -8.77 -0.23 20.41
C LEU A 127 -8.44 -1.43 21.30
N ASN A 128 -9.46 -2.19 21.67
CA ASN A 128 -9.26 -3.48 22.35
C ASN A 128 -8.92 -4.54 21.30
N ARG A 129 -8.00 -5.43 21.64
CA ARG A 129 -7.71 -6.63 20.85
C ARG A 129 -8.88 -7.59 20.87
#